data_AF-A0A1Y3DX23-F1
#
_entry.id   AF-A0A1Y3DX23-F1
#
_cell.length_a   1.000
_cell.length_b   1.000
_cell.length_c   1.000
_cell.angle_alpha   90.00
_cell.angle_beta   90.00
_cell.angle_gamma   90.00
#
_symmetry.space_group_name_H-M   'P 1'
#
loop_
_entity.id
_entity.type
_entity.pdbx_description
1 polymer ?
#
loop_
_entity_poly.entity_id
_entity_poly.type
_entity_poly.pdbx_seq_one_letter_code
_entity_poly.pdbx_strand_id
1 'polypeptide(L)'
;MVTAGGSSGLLQGWFEELLKDKDAADITSIGDDLRKNLEETWKELSEWLVRQESTEIGNFCADTVKYPGHAWKEQYMQVLCNAIAEIKYFMSGVETRRTHEGSTSDKPAAVTELTPAQAYARCVVGAVAFSTIYGDHCHMGEAIKKVEGEFEDKIRGHLKAKDGKPDRSKQLDVCKEINTTDLIVGKALLSSTIKQWTKQKRDAGGPKTGDWKLGRQWHRWKNVCPQGKPHDVAKNRAREENKNILTSFVKIGPQDTTTPSSTPGQPSVSDVLVNDAYTMSPDTLREALSAAIQSASNGGAGTGTIDSAALTKAIMDNVEKESKENIGK
;
A
#
# COMPACT_ATOMS: atom_id res chain seq x y z
N MET A 1 31.03 4.01 26.61
CA MET A 1 31.02 3.88 25.14
C MET A 1 29.79 3.07 24.79
N VAL A 2 28.73 3.72 24.31
CA VAL A 2 27.51 3.06 23.84
C VAL A 2 27.61 3.06 22.32
N THR A 3 27.74 1.88 21.73
CA THR A 3 27.61 1.68 20.28
C THR A 3 26.17 1.99 19.90
N ALA A 4 25.95 3.11 19.22
CA ALA A 4 24.69 3.43 18.57
C ALA A 4 24.53 2.48 17.37
N GLY A 5 23.86 1.36 17.57
CA GLY A 5 23.31 0.56 16.48
C GLY A 5 22.17 1.34 15.85
N GLY A 6 22.42 1.94 14.69
CA GLY A 6 21.38 2.61 13.91
C GLY A 6 20.29 1.61 13.55
N SER A 7 19.03 1.95 13.80
CA SER A 7 17.89 1.14 13.35
C SER A 7 17.92 1.04 11.83
N SER A 8 18.25 -0.14 11.29
CA SER A 8 18.06 -0.44 9.89
C SER A 8 16.55 -0.33 9.58
N GLY A 9 16.18 0.51 8.61
CA GLY A 9 14.78 0.72 8.24
C GLY A 9 14.12 -0.52 7.63
N LEU A 10 12.79 -0.54 7.52
CA LEU A 10 12.02 -1.68 7.01
C LEU A 10 12.51 -2.25 5.66
N LEU A 11 12.95 -1.39 4.74
CA LEU A 11 13.53 -1.78 3.46
C LEU A 11 14.78 -2.63 3.63
N GLN A 12 15.70 -2.18 4.48
CA GLN A 12 16.94 -2.89 4.75
C GLN A 12 16.64 -4.22 5.43
N GLY A 13 15.77 -4.24 6.44
CA GLY A 13 15.38 -5.50 7.08
C GLY A 13 14.69 -6.48 6.13
N TRP A 14 13.92 -5.98 5.16
CA TRP A 14 13.32 -6.80 4.11
C TRP A 14 14.37 -7.41 3.17
N PHE A 15 15.35 -6.60 2.73
CA PHE A 15 16.48 -7.11 1.95
C PHE A 15 17.30 -8.14 2.72
N GLU A 16 17.71 -7.83 3.96
CA GLU A 16 18.51 -8.72 4.80
C GLU A 16 17.84 -10.07 5.02
N GLU A 17 16.53 -10.09 5.29
CA GLU A 17 15.78 -11.34 5.48
C GLU A 17 15.71 -12.18 4.20
N LEU A 18 15.53 -11.54 3.04
CA LEU A 18 15.50 -12.26 1.75
C LEU A 18 16.88 -12.76 1.30
N LEU A 19 17.96 -12.21 1.86
CA LEU A 19 19.34 -12.61 1.57
C LEU A 19 19.96 -13.55 2.60
N LYS A 20 19.29 -13.78 3.73
CA LYS A 20 19.85 -14.41 4.93
C LYS A 20 20.49 -15.79 4.70
N ASP A 21 20.10 -16.49 3.64
CA ASP A 21 20.60 -17.83 3.30
C ASP A 21 21.04 -17.95 1.83
N LYS A 22 21.32 -16.83 1.15
CA LYS A 22 21.74 -16.80 -0.26
C LYS A 22 23.25 -16.63 -0.41
N ASP A 23 23.85 -17.43 -1.30
CA ASP A 23 25.24 -17.25 -1.70
C ASP A 23 25.40 -16.01 -2.58
N ALA A 24 26.58 -15.38 -2.55
CA ALA A 24 26.90 -14.24 -3.40
C ALA A 24 26.80 -14.56 -4.92
N ALA A 25 26.76 -15.84 -5.30
CA ALA A 25 26.54 -16.26 -6.69
C ALA A 25 25.07 -16.13 -7.15
N ASP A 26 24.10 -16.06 -6.23
CA ASP A 26 22.67 -16.01 -6.52
C ASP A 26 22.14 -14.59 -6.74
N ILE A 27 23.02 -13.59 -6.79
CA ILE A 27 22.68 -12.16 -6.89
C ILE A 27 21.82 -11.84 -8.12
N THR A 28 21.96 -12.61 -9.20
CA THR A 28 21.17 -12.46 -10.43
C THR A 28 19.67 -12.75 -10.25
N SER A 29 19.29 -13.50 -9.21
CA SER A 29 17.91 -13.87 -8.88
C SER A 29 17.24 -12.94 -7.84
N ILE A 30 18.00 -12.03 -7.21
CA ILE A 30 17.49 -11.19 -6.11
C ILE A 30 16.30 -10.33 -6.55
N GLY A 31 16.36 -9.73 -7.76
CA GLY A 31 15.24 -8.96 -8.31
C GLY A 31 13.95 -9.78 -8.42
N ASP A 32 14.05 -11.05 -8.78
CA ASP A 32 12.90 -11.94 -8.94
C ASP A 32 12.33 -12.37 -7.60
N ASP A 33 13.16 -12.62 -6.59
CA ASP A 33 12.68 -12.98 -5.25
C ASP A 33 12.01 -11.81 -4.52
N LEU A 34 12.57 -10.61 -4.66
CA LEU A 34 11.98 -9.37 -4.17
C LEU A 34 10.61 -9.15 -4.81
N ARG A 35 10.54 -9.31 -6.14
CA ARG A 35 9.29 -9.22 -6.89
C ARG A 35 8.28 -10.25 -6.41
N LYS A 36 8.69 -11.52 -6.31
CA LYS A 36 7.83 -12.63 -5.91
C LYS A 36 7.27 -12.43 -4.51
N ASN A 37 8.08 -11.97 -3.56
CA ASN A 37 7.61 -11.68 -2.20
C ASN A 37 6.49 -10.62 -2.18
N LEU A 38 6.66 -9.54 -2.95
CA LEU A 38 5.64 -8.51 -3.08
C LEU A 38 4.41 -9.01 -3.86
N GLU A 39 4.59 -9.85 -4.88
CA GLU A 39 3.49 -10.44 -5.66
C GLU A 39 2.65 -11.43 -4.83
N GLU A 40 3.28 -12.23 -3.96
CA GLU A 40 2.59 -13.12 -3.02
C GLU A 40 1.76 -12.33 -2.00
N THR A 41 2.34 -11.26 -1.46
CA THR A 41 1.64 -10.34 -0.55
C THR A 41 0.48 -9.63 -1.27
N TRP A 42 0.68 -9.24 -2.53
CA TRP A 42 -0.38 -8.69 -3.37
C TRP A 42 -1.49 -9.71 -3.63
N LYS A 43 -1.15 -10.97 -3.90
CA LYS A 43 -2.15 -12.03 -4.10
C LYS A 43 -3.06 -12.15 -2.88
N GLU A 44 -2.49 -12.19 -1.67
CA GLU A 44 -3.25 -12.20 -0.42
C GLU A 44 -4.19 -11.00 -0.33
N LEU A 45 -3.69 -9.77 -0.52
CA LEU A 45 -4.54 -8.57 -0.48
C LEU A 45 -5.63 -8.59 -1.57
N SER A 46 -5.30 -9.02 -2.78
CA SER A 46 -6.24 -9.04 -3.91
C SER A 46 -7.43 -9.97 -3.66
N GLU A 47 -7.23 -11.05 -2.90
CA GLU A 47 -8.29 -11.96 -2.47
C GLU A 47 -9.21 -11.30 -1.42
N TRP A 48 -8.64 -10.50 -0.50
CA TRP A 48 -9.43 -9.72 0.48
C TRP A 48 -10.30 -8.66 -0.20
N LEU A 49 -9.80 -8.07 -1.28
CA LEU A 49 -10.51 -7.04 -2.05
C LEU A 49 -11.65 -7.56 -2.92
N VAL A 50 -11.80 -8.88 -3.09
CA VAL A 50 -12.91 -9.47 -3.87
C VAL A 50 -13.89 -10.29 -3.03
N ARG A 51 -13.46 -10.80 -1.88
CA ARG A 51 -14.37 -11.47 -0.95
C ARG A 51 -15.33 -10.49 -0.27
N GLN A 52 -16.43 -11.03 0.27
CA GLN A 52 -17.32 -10.29 1.16
C GLN A 52 -16.55 -9.87 2.43
N GLU A 53 -16.74 -8.60 2.84
CA GLU A 53 -16.17 -8.06 4.06
C GLU A 53 -16.71 -8.75 5.31
N SER A 54 -15.96 -8.65 6.41
CA SER A 54 -16.43 -9.11 7.73
C SER A 54 -17.71 -8.39 8.14
N THR A 55 -18.50 -9.00 9.00
CA THR A 55 -19.69 -8.39 9.59
C THR A 55 -19.31 -7.13 10.37
N GLU A 56 -18.18 -7.15 11.09
CA GLU A 56 -17.63 -5.97 11.78
C GLU A 56 -17.45 -4.77 10.84
N ILE A 57 -16.77 -4.97 9.70
CA ILE A 57 -16.53 -3.91 8.72
C ILE A 57 -17.83 -3.51 8.03
N GLY A 58 -18.60 -4.49 7.55
CA GLY A 58 -19.83 -4.27 6.80
C GLY A 58 -20.88 -3.48 7.59
N ASN A 59 -21.14 -3.88 8.84
CA ASN A 59 -22.09 -3.18 9.71
C ASN A 59 -21.57 -1.78 10.10
N PHE A 60 -20.26 -1.61 10.31
CA PHE A 60 -19.72 -0.30 10.58
C PHE A 60 -19.94 0.65 9.40
N CYS A 61 -19.60 0.22 8.18
CA CYS A 61 -19.73 1.03 6.98
C CYS A 61 -21.17 1.26 6.52
N ALA A 62 -22.10 0.32 6.77
CA ALA A 62 -23.49 0.45 6.35
C ALA A 62 -24.40 1.07 7.44
N ASP A 63 -24.22 0.68 8.70
CA ASP A 63 -25.17 0.99 9.77
C ASP A 63 -24.67 2.10 10.69
N THR A 64 -23.38 2.10 11.02
CA THR A 64 -22.80 3.07 11.97
C THR A 64 -22.49 4.39 11.27
N VAL A 65 -21.79 4.32 10.13
CA VAL A 65 -21.44 5.52 9.37
C VAL A 65 -22.57 5.87 8.41
N LYS A 66 -23.12 7.08 8.55
CA LYS A 66 -24.14 7.60 7.63
C LYS A 66 -23.54 8.51 6.57
N TYR A 67 -23.88 8.23 5.31
CA TYR A 67 -23.43 8.99 4.15
C TYR A 67 -24.62 9.77 3.55
N PRO A 68 -24.63 11.10 3.66
CA PRO A 68 -25.72 11.90 3.09
C PRO A 68 -25.68 11.86 1.56
N GLY A 69 -26.84 11.73 0.93
CA GLY A 69 -27.00 11.77 -0.51
C GLY A 69 -28.09 10.83 -1.02
N HIS A 70 -28.20 10.72 -2.34
CA HIS A 70 -29.09 9.74 -2.97
C HIS A 70 -28.50 8.32 -2.86
N ALA A 71 -29.34 7.29 -3.02
CA ALA A 71 -28.98 5.88 -2.81
C ALA A 71 -27.71 5.42 -3.55
N TRP A 72 -27.46 5.91 -4.77
CA TRP A 72 -26.24 5.58 -5.52
C TRP A 72 -24.98 6.13 -4.86
N LYS A 73 -25.01 7.36 -4.31
CA LYS A 73 -23.90 7.93 -3.56
C LYS A 73 -23.71 7.19 -2.25
N GLU A 74 -24.78 6.91 -1.52
CA GLU A 74 -24.71 6.18 -0.24
C GLU A 74 -24.05 4.81 -0.43
N GLN A 75 -24.55 4.01 -1.36
CA GLN A 75 -23.97 2.69 -1.63
C GLN A 75 -22.54 2.78 -2.15
N TYR A 76 -22.21 3.82 -2.94
CA TYR A 76 -20.84 4.08 -3.38
C TYR A 76 -19.92 4.34 -2.18
N MET A 77 -20.34 5.16 -1.22
CA MET A 77 -19.55 5.47 -0.02
C MET A 77 -19.38 4.26 0.89
N GLN A 78 -20.42 3.45 1.08
CA GLN A 78 -20.34 2.20 1.85
C GLN A 78 -19.29 1.24 1.28
N VAL A 79 -19.26 1.06 -0.05
CA VAL A 79 -18.28 0.19 -0.70
C VAL A 79 -16.86 0.74 -0.56
N LEU A 80 -16.69 2.06 -0.71
CA LEU A 80 -15.39 2.71 -0.47
C LEU A 80 -14.91 2.44 0.96
N CYS A 81 -15.78 2.64 1.94
CA CYS A 81 -15.52 2.36 3.35
C CYS A 81 -15.06 0.92 3.58
N ASN A 82 -15.77 -0.05 3.02
CA ASN A 82 -15.41 -1.47 3.15
C ASN A 82 -14.02 -1.76 2.57
N ALA A 83 -13.71 -1.19 1.40
CA ALA A 83 -12.42 -1.40 0.75
C ALA A 83 -11.24 -0.79 1.52
N ILE A 84 -11.39 0.44 2.03
CA ILE A 84 -10.32 1.11 2.79
C ILE A 84 -10.10 0.42 4.15
N ALA A 85 -11.15 -0.11 4.77
CA ALA A 85 -11.05 -0.90 5.99
C ALA A 85 -10.21 -2.16 5.76
N GLU A 86 -10.52 -2.95 4.73
CA GLU A 86 -9.81 -4.20 4.43
C GLU A 86 -8.32 -3.98 4.21
N ILE A 87 -7.95 -2.92 3.48
CA ILE A 87 -6.54 -2.55 3.29
C ILE A 87 -5.88 -2.21 4.62
N LYS A 88 -6.51 -1.40 5.47
CA LYS A 88 -5.94 -1.00 6.77
C LYS A 88 -5.79 -2.19 7.72
N TYR A 89 -6.77 -3.09 7.75
CA TYR A 89 -6.72 -4.35 8.52
C TYR A 89 -5.60 -5.26 8.03
N PHE A 90 -5.49 -5.43 6.71
CA PHE A 90 -4.42 -6.20 6.06
C PHE A 90 -3.03 -5.67 6.43
N MET A 91 -2.82 -4.36 6.29
CA MET A 91 -1.54 -3.71 6.63
C MET A 91 -1.17 -3.88 8.10
N SER A 92 -2.17 -3.99 8.98
CA SER A 92 -1.99 -4.17 10.42
C SER A 92 -1.82 -5.64 10.85
N GLY A 93 -1.87 -6.59 9.91
CA GLY A 93 -1.79 -8.03 10.20
C GLY A 93 -3.02 -8.60 10.91
N VAL A 94 -4.19 -7.98 10.72
CA VAL A 94 -5.46 -8.41 11.33
C VAL A 94 -6.43 -8.86 10.24
N GLU A 95 -6.79 -10.14 10.23
CA GLU A 95 -7.83 -10.67 9.36
C GLU A 95 -9.13 -10.84 10.14
N THR A 96 -10.19 -10.20 9.65
CA THR A 96 -11.57 -10.50 10.04
C THR A 96 -12.33 -11.02 8.83
N ARG A 97 -13.20 -12.01 9.04
CA ARG A 97 -14.03 -12.59 7.97
C ARG A 97 -15.27 -13.26 8.53
N ARG A 98 -16.34 -13.27 7.73
CA ARG A 98 -17.59 -13.95 8.07
C ARG A 98 -17.38 -15.46 8.25
N THR A 99 -18.23 -16.08 9.05
CA THR A 99 -18.22 -17.55 9.23
C THR A 99 -18.49 -18.29 7.90
N HIS A 100 -19.43 -17.76 7.11
CA HIS A 100 -19.70 -18.09 5.72
C HIS A 100 -20.30 -16.86 5.00
N GLU A 101 -20.43 -16.90 3.68
CA GLU A 101 -21.06 -15.82 2.91
C GLU A 101 -22.48 -15.51 3.42
N GLY A 102 -22.80 -14.22 3.56
CA GLY A 102 -24.09 -13.75 4.08
C GLY A 102 -24.31 -13.87 5.59
N SER A 103 -23.38 -14.47 6.35
CA SER A 103 -23.50 -14.61 7.81
C SER A 103 -23.48 -13.26 8.53
N THR A 104 -24.27 -13.10 9.60
CA THR A 104 -24.25 -11.94 10.50
C THR A 104 -23.24 -12.08 11.64
N SER A 105 -22.28 -13.01 11.51
CA SER A 105 -21.24 -13.26 12.49
C SER A 105 -19.88 -13.49 11.82
N ASP A 106 -18.82 -13.13 12.55
CA ASP A 106 -17.44 -13.31 12.12
C ASP A 106 -16.77 -14.49 12.81
N LYS A 107 -15.80 -15.08 12.11
CA LYS A 107 -14.82 -15.97 12.76
C LYS A 107 -13.99 -15.15 13.74
N PRO A 108 -13.39 -15.78 14.77
CA PRO A 108 -12.40 -15.11 15.60
C PRO A 108 -11.32 -14.47 14.73
N ALA A 109 -10.97 -13.22 15.04
CA ALA A 109 -9.95 -12.48 14.29
C ALA A 109 -8.63 -13.25 14.29
N ALA A 110 -8.05 -13.44 13.10
CA ALA A 110 -6.71 -13.99 12.97
C ALA A 110 -5.70 -12.84 12.98
N VAL A 111 -4.82 -12.85 13.99
CA VAL A 111 -3.82 -11.79 14.19
C VAL A 111 -2.43 -12.38 14.00
N THR A 112 -1.75 -11.89 12.98
CA THR A 112 -0.38 -12.29 12.62
C THR A 112 0.61 -11.32 13.26
N GLU A 113 1.60 -11.84 13.98
CA GLU A 113 2.77 -11.04 14.37
C GLU A 113 3.59 -10.75 13.11
N LEU A 114 3.85 -9.48 12.85
CA LEU A 114 4.59 -9.07 11.66
C LEU A 114 6.10 -9.07 11.93
N THR A 115 6.85 -9.85 11.16
CA THR A 115 8.30 -9.61 11.03
C THR A 115 8.56 -8.30 10.30
N PRO A 116 9.75 -7.68 10.40
CA PRO A 116 10.09 -6.48 9.65
C PRO A 116 9.89 -6.64 8.13
N ALA A 117 10.29 -7.79 7.58
CA ALA A 117 10.11 -8.10 6.16
C ALA A 117 8.62 -8.20 5.77
N GLN A 118 7.80 -8.85 6.60
CA GLN A 118 6.35 -8.93 6.38
C GLN A 118 5.67 -7.57 6.51
N ALA A 119 6.10 -6.75 7.46
CA ALA A 119 5.62 -5.40 7.63
C ALA A 119 5.93 -4.56 6.39
N TYR A 120 7.18 -4.57 5.92
CA TYR A 120 7.57 -3.88 4.69
C TYR A 120 6.68 -4.27 3.51
N ALA A 121 6.57 -5.57 3.24
CA ALA A 121 5.79 -6.08 2.11
C ALA A 121 4.32 -5.65 2.20
N ARG A 122 3.67 -5.82 3.37
CA ARG A 122 2.27 -5.41 3.58
C ARG A 122 2.07 -3.91 3.45
N CYS A 123 3.00 -3.10 3.97
CA CYS A 123 2.90 -1.64 3.89
C CYS A 123 3.04 -1.12 2.47
N VAL A 124 4.04 -1.61 1.73
CA VAL A 124 4.28 -1.22 0.33
C VAL A 124 3.14 -1.69 -0.57
N VAL A 125 2.76 -2.97 -0.48
CA VAL A 125 1.65 -3.54 -1.26
C VAL A 125 0.34 -2.81 -0.92
N GLY A 126 0.05 -2.61 0.36
CA GLY A 126 -1.15 -1.92 0.82
C GLY A 126 -1.22 -0.48 0.30
N ALA A 127 -0.14 0.29 0.42
CA ALA A 127 -0.08 1.66 -0.07
C ALA A 127 -0.24 1.74 -1.59
N VAL A 128 0.56 0.97 -2.35
CA VAL A 128 0.52 0.99 -3.82
C VAL A 128 -0.82 0.48 -4.35
N ALA A 129 -1.39 -0.57 -3.75
CA ALA A 129 -2.72 -1.05 -4.10
C ALA A 129 -3.79 0.01 -3.80
N PHE A 130 -3.73 0.65 -2.63
CA PHE A 130 -4.70 1.66 -2.24
C PHE A 130 -4.74 2.83 -3.22
N SER A 131 -3.58 3.38 -3.59
CA SER A 131 -3.51 4.49 -4.53
C SER A 131 -3.88 4.08 -5.95
N THR A 132 -3.46 2.90 -6.40
CA THR A 132 -3.72 2.41 -7.76
C THR A 132 -5.19 2.07 -7.98
N ILE A 133 -5.83 1.41 -7.01
CA ILE A 133 -7.19 0.90 -7.13
C ILE A 133 -8.22 1.98 -6.76
N TYR A 134 -7.90 2.85 -5.81
CA TYR A 134 -8.90 3.76 -5.24
C TYR A 134 -8.50 5.24 -5.30
N GLY A 135 -7.27 5.58 -5.69
CA GLY A 135 -6.82 6.97 -5.73
C GLY A 135 -7.58 7.84 -6.72
N ASP A 136 -8.19 7.26 -7.76
CA ASP A 136 -9.03 7.96 -8.74
C ASP A 136 -10.52 8.02 -8.36
N HIS A 137 -10.91 7.59 -7.16
CA HIS A 137 -12.27 7.70 -6.66
C HIS A 137 -12.55 9.09 -6.07
N CYS A 138 -13.67 9.69 -6.45
CA CYS A 138 -14.16 10.88 -5.76
C CYS A 138 -14.64 10.52 -4.35
N HIS A 139 -14.74 11.51 -3.46
CA HIS A 139 -15.17 11.33 -2.06
C HIS A 139 -14.28 10.43 -1.19
N MET A 140 -13.10 10.02 -1.65
CA MET A 140 -12.18 9.22 -0.83
C MET A 140 -11.84 9.93 0.49
N GLY A 141 -11.52 11.23 0.43
CA GLY A 141 -11.28 12.01 1.65
C GLY A 141 -12.51 12.11 2.58
N GLU A 142 -13.73 12.13 2.04
CA GLU A 142 -14.97 12.10 2.84
C GLU A 142 -15.16 10.72 3.50
N ALA A 143 -14.86 9.63 2.78
CA ALA A 143 -14.95 8.27 3.28
C ALA A 143 -13.94 8.05 4.42
N ILE A 144 -12.66 8.42 4.20
CA ILE A 144 -11.60 8.29 5.20
C ILE A 144 -11.93 9.09 6.46
N LYS A 145 -12.28 10.37 6.35
CA LYS A 145 -12.57 11.23 7.52
C LYS A 145 -13.70 10.69 8.42
N LYS A 146 -14.62 9.91 7.86
CA LYS A 146 -15.74 9.33 8.62
C LYS A 146 -15.38 8.04 9.37
N VAL A 147 -14.26 7.42 9.03
CA VAL A 147 -13.88 6.09 9.52
C VAL A 147 -12.52 6.08 10.22
N GLU A 148 -11.70 7.09 9.94
CA GLU A 148 -10.41 7.33 10.59
C GLU A 148 -10.61 7.47 12.11
N GLY A 149 -9.71 6.89 12.90
CA GLY A 149 -9.88 6.72 14.35
C GLY A 149 -10.67 5.46 14.71
N GLU A 150 -11.92 5.33 14.26
CA GLU A 150 -12.79 4.19 14.61
C GLU A 150 -12.24 2.85 14.10
N PHE A 151 -11.76 2.79 12.84
CA PHE A 151 -11.08 1.58 12.37
C PHE A 151 -9.79 1.33 13.12
N GLU A 152 -9.05 2.37 13.49
CA GLU A 152 -7.84 2.19 14.28
C GLU A 152 -8.15 1.60 15.65
N ASP A 153 -9.22 2.04 16.29
CA ASP A 153 -9.67 1.53 17.58
C ASP A 153 -10.16 0.09 17.50
N LYS A 154 -10.90 -0.29 16.44
CA LYS A 154 -11.29 -1.68 16.20
C LYS A 154 -10.08 -2.57 16.00
N ILE A 155 -9.14 -2.17 15.13
CA ILE A 155 -7.90 -2.91 14.89
C ILE A 155 -7.07 -2.98 16.19
N ARG A 156 -6.97 -1.89 16.95
CA ARG A 156 -6.31 -1.86 18.26
C ARG A 156 -6.95 -2.86 19.22
N GLY A 157 -8.28 -2.96 19.21
CA GLY A 157 -9.03 -3.94 20.01
C GLY A 157 -8.61 -5.38 19.71
N HIS A 158 -8.35 -5.72 18.45
CA HIS A 158 -7.85 -7.03 18.04
C HIS A 158 -6.37 -7.25 18.39
N LEU A 159 -5.57 -6.19 18.42
CA LEU A 159 -4.12 -6.25 18.67
C LEU A 159 -3.73 -6.21 20.15
N LYS A 160 -4.58 -5.68 21.03
CA LYS A 160 -4.30 -5.60 22.47
C LYS A 160 -4.12 -6.98 23.08
N ALA A 161 -3.26 -7.08 24.09
CA ALA A 161 -3.11 -8.30 24.87
C ALA A 161 -4.47 -8.74 25.45
N LYS A 162 -4.90 -9.95 25.11
CA LYS A 162 -6.16 -10.53 25.58
C LYS A 162 -6.08 -12.05 25.55
N ASP A 163 -6.69 -12.72 26.52
CA ASP A 163 -6.85 -14.17 26.56
C ASP A 163 -5.52 -14.94 26.38
N GLY A 164 -4.44 -14.45 27.00
CA GLY A 164 -3.10 -15.06 26.92
C GLY A 164 -2.31 -14.74 25.64
N LYS A 165 -2.84 -13.90 24.74
CA LYS A 165 -2.14 -13.44 23.53
C LYS A 165 -1.26 -12.21 23.82
N PRO A 166 -0.09 -12.09 23.17
CA PRO A 166 0.80 -10.93 23.34
C PRO A 166 0.17 -9.63 22.82
N ASP A 167 0.62 -8.50 23.34
CA ASP A 167 0.25 -7.17 22.83
C ASP A 167 0.97 -6.88 21.50
N ARG A 168 0.19 -6.54 20.48
CA ARG A 168 0.66 -6.22 19.12
C ARG A 168 0.26 -4.82 18.68
N SER A 169 -0.16 -3.94 19.60
CA SER A 169 -0.72 -2.63 19.28
C SER A 169 0.22 -1.75 18.44
N LYS A 170 1.54 -1.99 18.51
CA LYS A 170 2.55 -1.34 17.65
C LYS A 170 2.34 -1.57 16.15
N GLN A 171 1.62 -2.63 15.75
CA GLN A 171 1.35 -2.95 14.34
C GLN A 171 0.47 -1.91 13.64
N LEU A 172 -0.25 -1.06 14.39
CA LEU A 172 -1.05 0.03 13.81
C LEU A 172 -0.21 1.09 13.10
N ASP A 173 1.01 1.31 13.59
CA ASP A 173 1.92 2.34 13.10
C ASP A 173 3.15 1.71 12.40
N VAL A 174 3.04 0.44 11.99
CA VAL A 174 4.14 -0.31 11.43
C VAL A 174 4.64 0.29 10.10
N CYS A 175 3.78 1.00 9.38
CA CYS A 175 4.12 1.58 8.08
C CYS A 175 4.73 2.98 8.13
N LYS A 176 4.90 3.57 9.33
CA LYS A 176 5.37 4.96 9.50
C LYS A 176 6.75 5.22 8.91
N GLU A 177 7.56 4.17 8.75
CA GLU A 177 8.92 4.25 8.23
C GLU A 177 8.99 4.12 6.70
N ILE A 178 7.87 3.80 6.04
CA ILE A 178 7.78 3.80 4.58
C ILE A 178 7.96 5.22 4.04
N ASN A 179 8.94 5.39 3.16
CA ASN A 179 9.34 6.65 2.54
C ASN A 179 9.20 6.59 1.01
N THR A 180 9.71 7.62 0.31
CA THR A 180 9.65 7.74 -1.15
C THR A 180 10.36 6.60 -1.87
N THR A 181 11.53 6.18 -1.39
CA THR A 181 12.34 5.11 -1.98
C THR A 181 11.60 3.77 -1.92
N ASP A 182 10.96 3.47 -0.79
CA ASP A 182 10.18 2.24 -0.61
C ASP A 182 9.02 2.16 -1.60
N LEU A 183 8.30 3.27 -1.79
CA LEU A 183 7.20 3.34 -2.75
C LEU A 183 7.68 3.23 -4.20
N ILE A 184 8.83 3.82 -4.53
CA ILE A 184 9.45 3.68 -5.84
C ILE A 184 9.75 2.22 -6.14
N VAL A 185 10.40 1.50 -5.21
CA VAL A 185 10.73 0.08 -5.35
C VAL A 185 9.44 -0.73 -5.51
N GLY A 186 8.46 -0.51 -4.63
CA GLY A 186 7.16 -1.18 -4.70
C GLY A 186 6.43 -0.96 -6.02
N LYS A 187 6.41 0.28 -6.53
CA LYS A 187 5.76 0.62 -7.80
C LYS A 187 6.47 -0.01 -8.99
N ALA A 188 7.81 0.02 -9.02
CA ALA A 188 8.58 -0.62 -10.07
C ALA A 188 8.26 -2.12 -10.17
N LEU A 189 8.08 -2.78 -9.03
CA LEU A 189 7.80 -4.23 -8.98
C LEU A 189 6.32 -4.60 -9.18
N LEU A 190 5.37 -3.77 -8.73
CA LEU A 190 3.94 -4.16 -8.66
C LEU A 190 2.97 -3.30 -9.46
N SER A 191 3.32 -2.07 -9.84
CA SER A 191 2.33 -1.11 -10.37
C SER A 191 1.65 -1.62 -11.64
N SER A 192 2.40 -2.26 -12.54
CA SER A 192 1.86 -2.87 -13.77
C SER A 192 0.85 -3.98 -13.44
N THR A 193 1.22 -4.91 -12.56
CA THR A 193 0.40 -6.03 -12.10
C THR A 193 -0.91 -5.54 -11.47
N ILE A 194 -0.83 -4.59 -10.54
CA ILE A 194 -2.00 -4.05 -9.85
C ILE A 194 -2.89 -3.26 -10.82
N LYS A 195 -2.31 -2.45 -11.73
CA LYS A 195 -3.08 -1.71 -12.75
C LYS A 195 -3.82 -2.64 -13.69
N GLN A 196 -3.16 -3.69 -14.16
CA GLN A 196 -3.76 -4.67 -15.06
C GLN A 196 -4.92 -5.39 -14.35
N TRP A 197 -4.70 -5.86 -13.13
CA TRP A 197 -5.76 -6.49 -12.32
C TRP A 197 -6.93 -5.53 -12.08
N THR A 198 -6.65 -4.28 -11.71
CA THR A 198 -7.66 -3.24 -11.47
C THR A 198 -8.49 -3.01 -12.72
N LYS A 199 -7.84 -2.87 -13.88
CA LYS A 199 -8.51 -2.70 -15.17
C LYS A 199 -9.40 -3.90 -15.48
N GLN A 200 -8.88 -5.13 -15.36
CA GLN A 200 -9.66 -6.35 -15.60
C GLN A 200 -10.90 -6.42 -14.71
N LYS A 201 -10.77 -6.15 -13.40
CA LYS A 201 -11.88 -6.17 -12.45
C LYS A 201 -12.92 -5.06 -12.70
N ARG A 202 -12.47 -3.88 -13.11
CA ARG A 202 -13.33 -2.76 -13.50
C ARG A 202 -14.07 -3.03 -14.80
N ASP A 203 -13.38 -3.59 -15.80
CA ASP A 203 -13.94 -3.88 -17.13
C ASP A 203 -14.87 -5.09 -17.14
N ALA A 204 -14.63 -6.08 -16.27
CA ALA A 204 -15.55 -7.19 -16.03
C ALA A 204 -16.91 -6.73 -15.44
N GLY A 205 -17.04 -5.46 -15.04
CA GLY A 205 -18.18 -4.93 -14.30
C GLY A 205 -19.31 -4.32 -15.15
N GLY A 206 -20.37 -5.10 -15.34
CA GLY A 206 -21.75 -4.58 -15.44
C GLY A 206 -22.46 -4.64 -14.08
N PRO A 207 -23.59 -3.92 -13.87
CA PRO A 207 -24.30 -3.85 -12.58
C PRO A 207 -24.75 -5.22 -12.03
N LYS A 208 -24.78 -6.27 -12.87
CA LYS A 208 -25.23 -7.63 -12.53
C LYS A 208 -24.09 -8.66 -12.39
N THR A 209 -22.92 -8.43 -12.98
CA THR A 209 -21.87 -9.46 -13.13
C THR A 209 -20.50 -9.08 -12.56
N GLY A 210 -20.28 -7.80 -12.24
CA GLY A 210 -19.01 -7.36 -11.66
C GLY A 210 -18.86 -7.67 -10.18
N ASP A 211 -17.61 -7.82 -9.73
CA ASP A 211 -17.23 -7.76 -8.32
C ASP A 211 -17.71 -6.43 -7.70
N TRP A 212 -18.38 -6.50 -6.56
CA TRP A 212 -19.11 -5.35 -6.03
C TRP A 212 -18.18 -4.24 -5.51
N LYS A 213 -17.01 -4.60 -4.94
CA LYS A 213 -15.96 -3.65 -4.49
C LYS A 213 -15.21 -2.97 -5.64
N LEU A 214 -15.30 -3.50 -6.87
CA LEU A 214 -14.49 -3.07 -8.01
C LEU A 214 -15.35 -2.75 -9.24
N GLY A 215 -15.80 -3.76 -9.98
CA GLY A 215 -16.54 -3.59 -11.23
C GLY A 215 -17.86 -2.82 -11.07
N ARG A 216 -18.72 -3.23 -10.12
CA ARG A 216 -19.98 -2.51 -9.88
C ARG A 216 -19.72 -1.12 -9.31
N GLN A 217 -18.72 -1.01 -8.45
CA GLN A 217 -18.33 0.27 -7.89
C GLN A 217 -17.80 1.23 -8.96
N TRP A 218 -17.07 0.74 -9.95
CA TRP A 218 -16.61 1.53 -11.08
C TRP A 218 -17.76 1.96 -11.99
N HIS A 219 -18.79 1.13 -12.13
CA HIS A 219 -20.03 1.55 -12.79
C HIS A 219 -20.72 2.71 -12.05
N ARG A 220 -20.77 2.67 -10.70
CA ARG A 220 -21.26 3.80 -9.89
C ARG A 220 -20.37 5.03 -10.02
N TRP A 221 -19.05 4.85 -10.00
CA TRP A 221 -18.07 5.91 -10.16
C TRP A 221 -18.38 6.77 -11.39
N LYS A 222 -18.69 6.14 -12.55
CA LYS A 222 -19.01 6.85 -13.82
C LYS A 222 -20.21 7.80 -13.70
N ASN A 223 -21.12 7.55 -12.77
CA ASN A 223 -22.30 8.38 -12.54
C ASN A 223 -22.08 9.40 -11.41
N VAL A 224 -21.30 9.04 -10.39
CA VAL A 224 -21.12 9.85 -9.17
C VAL A 224 -19.97 10.86 -9.32
N CYS A 225 -18.85 10.46 -9.90
CA CYS A 225 -17.59 11.22 -9.83
C CYS A 225 -17.38 12.27 -10.92
N PRO A 226 -17.70 12.02 -12.21
CA PRO A 226 -17.36 12.97 -13.26
C PRO A 226 -18.07 14.33 -13.13
N GLN A 227 -19.29 14.39 -12.59
CA GLN A 227 -20.05 15.64 -12.37
C GLN A 227 -20.03 16.58 -13.60
N GLY A 228 -20.22 16.02 -14.80
CA GLY A 228 -20.18 16.77 -16.07
C GLY A 228 -18.79 17.01 -16.66
N LYS A 229 -17.72 16.44 -16.09
CA LYS A 229 -16.35 16.46 -16.64
C LYS A 229 -16.05 15.20 -17.45
N PRO A 230 -15.10 15.26 -18.41
CA PRO A 230 -14.50 14.07 -18.98
C PRO A 230 -13.92 13.14 -17.90
N HIS A 231 -13.98 11.82 -18.14
CA HIS A 231 -13.58 10.83 -17.14
C HIS A 231 -12.10 10.93 -16.75
N ASP A 232 -11.21 11.14 -17.71
CA ASP A 232 -9.78 11.33 -17.50
C ASP A 232 -9.49 12.56 -16.62
N VAL A 233 -10.15 13.68 -16.90
CA VAL A 233 -10.06 14.91 -16.09
C VAL A 233 -10.54 14.66 -14.66
N ALA A 234 -11.68 13.98 -14.49
CA ALA A 234 -12.22 13.65 -13.18
C ALA A 234 -11.31 12.71 -12.37
N LYS A 235 -10.72 11.70 -13.02
CA LYS A 235 -9.75 10.79 -12.39
C LYS A 235 -8.49 11.51 -11.94
N ASN A 236 -7.92 12.35 -12.80
CA ASN A 236 -6.68 13.07 -12.48
C ASN A 236 -6.90 14.07 -11.34
N ARG A 237 -8.03 14.78 -11.35
CA ARG A 237 -8.44 15.64 -10.24
C ARG A 237 -8.57 14.86 -8.93
N ALA A 238 -9.27 13.73 -8.94
CA ALA A 238 -9.45 12.90 -7.75
C ALA A 238 -8.11 12.40 -7.19
N ARG A 239 -7.18 11.97 -8.04
CA ARG A 239 -5.83 11.56 -7.60
C ARG A 239 -5.09 12.68 -6.88
N GLU A 240 -5.12 13.88 -7.43
CA GLU A 240 -4.46 15.04 -6.86
C GLU A 240 -5.10 15.46 -5.53
N GLU A 241 -6.44 15.48 -5.45
CA GLU A 241 -7.18 15.78 -4.22
C GLU A 241 -6.94 14.73 -3.13
N ASN A 242 -6.74 13.47 -3.52
CA ASN A 242 -6.63 12.36 -2.58
C ASN A 242 -5.20 12.09 -2.08
N LYS A 243 -4.16 12.60 -2.74
CA LYS A 243 -2.78 12.15 -2.51
C LYS A 243 -2.32 12.22 -1.04
N ASN A 244 -2.67 13.30 -0.33
CA ASN A 244 -2.29 13.50 1.06
C ASN A 244 -3.14 12.67 2.04
N ILE A 245 -4.45 12.53 1.76
CA ILE A 245 -5.32 11.78 2.68
C ILE A 245 -5.07 10.27 2.57
N LEU A 246 -4.67 9.78 1.38
CA LEU A 246 -4.28 8.38 1.19
C LEU A 246 -3.04 8.05 2.03
N THR A 247 -1.98 8.86 1.94
CA THR A 247 -0.73 8.62 2.69
C THR A 247 -0.94 8.72 4.20
N SER A 248 -1.72 9.70 4.65
CA SER A 248 -2.11 9.85 6.06
C SER A 248 -2.84 8.62 6.58
N PHE A 249 -3.85 8.15 5.83
CA PHE A 249 -4.68 7.02 6.27
C PHE A 249 -3.88 5.71 6.40
N VAL A 250 -2.98 5.43 5.45
CA VAL A 250 -2.08 4.27 5.55
C VAL A 250 -0.85 4.51 6.41
N LYS A 251 -0.72 5.70 7.01
CA LYS A 251 0.37 6.11 7.90
C LYS A 251 1.75 5.88 7.30
N ILE A 252 1.98 6.36 6.08
CA ILE A 252 3.30 6.33 5.45
C ILE A 252 3.87 7.75 5.33
N GLY A 253 5.19 7.85 5.39
CA GLY A 253 5.90 9.13 5.37
C GLY A 253 5.73 9.96 6.64
N PRO A 254 6.34 11.16 6.68
CA PRO A 254 6.18 12.10 7.78
C PRO A 254 4.70 12.44 7.97
N GLN A 255 4.18 12.20 9.18
CA GLN A 255 2.78 12.51 9.50
C GLN A 255 2.55 14.01 9.74
N ASP A 256 3.62 14.79 9.93
CA ASP A 256 3.57 16.25 10.02
C ASP A 256 3.49 16.89 8.63
N THR A 257 2.25 17.11 8.18
CA THR A 257 1.89 17.82 6.94
C THR A 257 2.35 19.28 6.87
N THR A 258 2.93 19.82 7.95
CA THR A 258 3.44 21.20 8.04
C THR A 258 4.88 21.36 7.57
N THR A 259 5.58 20.27 7.26
CA THR A 259 6.97 20.35 6.80
C THR A 259 6.97 20.26 5.26
N PRO A 260 7.13 21.37 4.53
CA PRO A 260 7.40 21.29 3.10
C PRO A 260 8.63 20.41 2.89
N SER A 261 8.63 19.64 1.79
CA SER A 261 9.78 18.87 1.31
C SER A 261 11.08 19.59 1.66
N SER A 262 11.89 18.99 2.54
CA SER A 262 13.10 19.61 3.10
C SER A 262 14.21 19.83 2.06
N THR A 263 13.96 19.46 0.79
CA THR A 263 14.90 19.60 -0.32
C THR A 263 14.19 20.13 -1.56
N PRO A 264 14.52 21.34 -2.06
CA PRO A 264 14.05 21.81 -3.36
C PRO A 264 14.32 20.79 -4.45
N GLY A 265 13.28 20.31 -5.14
CA GLY A 265 13.38 19.37 -6.25
C GLY A 265 13.10 17.89 -5.94
N GLN A 266 12.91 17.49 -4.67
CA GLN A 266 12.51 16.12 -4.34
C GLN A 266 10.99 15.98 -4.14
N PRO A 267 10.36 14.93 -4.72
CA PRO A 267 8.92 14.70 -4.59
C PRO A 267 8.53 14.27 -3.18
N SER A 268 7.33 14.63 -2.73
CA SER A 268 6.78 14.12 -1.47
C SER A 268 6.38 12.64 -1.59
N VAL A 269 6.23 11.95 -0.45
CA VAL A 269 5.69 10.57 -0.41
C VAL A 269 4.33 10.47 -1.10
N SER A 270 3.47 11.48 -0.89
CA SER A 270 2.16 11.59 -1.55
C SER A 270 2.27 11.75 -3.07
N ASP A 271 3.22 12.56 -3.57
CA ASP A 271 3.42 12.73 -5.01
C ASP A 271 3.92 11.42 -5.63
N VAL A 272 4.89 10.76 -4.99
CA VAL A 272 5.38 9.45 -5.44
C VAL A 272 4.26 8.42 -5.45
N LEU A 273 3.37 8.42 -4.46
CA LEU A 273 2.33 7.41 -4.33
C LEU A 273 1.30 7.46 -5.47
N VAL A 274 0.90 8.67 -5.93
CA VAL A 274 -0.19 8.84 -6.91
C VAL A 274 0.27 9.10 -8.33
N ASN A 275 1.50 9.56 -8.54
CA ASN A 275 2.00 9.95 -9.86
C ASN A 275 2.85 8.86 -10.49
N ASP A 276 2.45 8.41 -11.68
CA ASP A 276 3.14 7.38 -12.44
C ASP A 276 4.55 7.81 -12.92
N ALA A 277 4.84 9.11 -12.98
CA ALA A 277 6.16 9.63 -13.35
C ALA A 277 7.27 9.27 -12.33
N TYR A 278 6.91 8.99 -11.07
CA TYR A 278 7.83 8.55 -10.03
C TYR A 278 7.80 7.03 -9.89
N THR A 279 8.17 6.35 -10.96
CA THR A 279 8.37 4.90 -11.02
C THR A 279 9.59 4.63 -11.91
N MET A 280 10.14 3.43 -11.84
CA MET A 280 11.13 2.97 -12.81
C MET A 280 10.73 1.64 -13.43
N SER A 281 11.44 1.25 -14.50
CA SER A 281 11.29 -0.09 -15.07
C SER A 281 11.83 -1.17 -14.12
N PRO A 282 11.25 -2.39 -14.11
CA PRO A 282 11.81 -3.52 -13.35
C PRO A 282 13.28 -3.80 -13.69
N ASP A 283 13.68 -3.61 -14.95
CA ASP A 283 15.06 -3.83 -15.41
C ASP A 283 16.01 -2.80 -14.80
N THR A 284 15.63 -1.52 -14.79
CA THR A 284 16.40 -0.44 -14.14
C THR A 284 16.57 -0.72 -12.64
N LEU A 285 15.51 -1.17 -11.97
CA LEU A 285 15.58 -1.54 -10.55
C LEU A 285 16.56 -2.71 -10.34
N ARG A 286 16.52 -3.73 -11.20
CA ARG A 286 17.42 -4.89 -11.13
C ARG A 286 18.89 -4.49 -11.32
N GLU A 287 19.16 -3.57 -12.24
CA GLU A 287 20.50 -3.01 -12.46
C GLU A 287 20.99 -2.22 -11.23
N ALA A 288 20.14 -1.35 -10.67
CA ALA A 288 20.46 -0.58 -9.46
C ALA A 288 20.75 -1.48 -8.26
N LEU A 289 19.95 -2.54 -8.07
CA LEU A 289 20.14 -3.54 -7.03
C LEU A 289 21.46 -4.29 -7.21
N SER A 290 21.74 -4.76 -8.43
CA SER A 290 22.98 -5.49 -8.74
C SER A 290 24.22 -4.64 -8.45
N ALA A 291 24.21 -3.36 -8.84
CA ALA A 291 25.31 -2.43 -8.60
C ALA A 291 25.54 -2.18 -7.10
N ALA A 292 24.48 -2.01 -6.32
CA ALA A 292 24.58 -1.80 -4.87
C ALA A 292 25.15 -3.02 -4.14
N ILE A 293 24.71 -4.23 -4.53
CA ILE A 293 25.17 -5.48 -3.93
C ILE A 293 26.63 -5.78 -4.32
N GLN A 294 27.03 -5.54 -5.57
CA GLN A 294 28.42 -5.67 -6.02
C GLN A 294 29.35 -4.70 -5.29
N SER A 295 28.89 -3.46 -5.06
CA SER A 295 29.65 -2.45 -4.32
C SER A 295 29.86 -2.86 -2.85
N ALA A 296 28.85 -3.45 -2.21
CA ALA A 296 28.94 -3.98 -0.85
C ALA A 296 29.90 -5.20 -0.75
N SER A 297 29.95 -6.03 -1.80
CA SER A 297 30.81 -7.22 -1.85
C SER A 297 32.31 -6.90 -1.97
N ASN A 298 32.66 -5.76 -2.55
CA ASN A 298 34.05 -5.33 -2.76
C ASN A 298 34.67 -4.61 -1.53
N GLY A 299 33.89 -4.38 -0.46
CA GLY A 299 34.28 -3.61 0.72
C GLY A 299 35.10 -4.34 1.79
N GLY A 300 35.50 -5.59 1.56
CA GLY A 300 36.47 -6.27 2.41
C GLY A 300 35.97 -6.66 3.81
N ALA A 301 34.80 -7.28 3.90
CA ALA A 301 34.47 -8.24 4.95
C ALA A 301 33.32 -9.11 4.43
N GLY A 302 33.56 -10.41 4.25
CA GLY A 302 32.59 -11.35 3.71
C GLY A 302 31.45 -11.67 4.68
N THR A 303 30.58 -10.70 4.96
CA THR A 303 29.41 -10.86 5.84
C THR A 303 28.07 -10.60 5.15
N GLY A 304 28.03 -10.46 3.81
CA GLY A 304 26.77 -10.41 3.05
C GLY A 304 25.82 -9.25 3.43
N THR A 305 26.34 -8.19 4.06
CA THR A 305 25.52 -7.07 4.55
C THR A 305 25.38 -6.03 3.44
N ILE A 306 24.15 -5.76 2.97
CA ILE A 306 23.90 -4.70 1.97
C ILE A 306 24.13 -3.33 2.62
N ASP A 307 24.94 -2.48 1.98
CA ASP A 307 25.01 -1.05 2.30
C ASP A 307 23.69 -0.37 1.87
N SER A 308 22.77 -0.22 2.81
CA SER A 308 21.44 0.35 2.58
C SER A 308 21.49 1.81 2.12
N ALA A 309 22.52 2.57 2.51
CA ALA A 309 22.70 3.95 2.08
C ALA A 309 23.14 4.02 0.61
N ALA A 310 24.08 3.16 0.21
CA ALA A 310 24.49 3.03 -1.19
C ALA A 310 23.34 2.57 -2.09
N LEU A 311 22.52 1.61 -1.62
CA LEU A 311 21.35 1.14 -2.34
C LEU A 311 20.28 2.24 -2.49
N THR A 312 19.94 2.92 -1.40
CA THR A 312 18.98 4.03 -1.42
C THR A 312 19.41 5.11 -2.39
N LYS A 313 20.69 5.47 -2.38
CA LYS A 313 21.27 6.44 -3.31
C LYS A 313 21.15 5.99 -4.77
N ALA A 314 21.54 4.75 -5.07
CA ALA A 314 21.47 4.20 -6.43
C ALA A 314 20.03 4.16 -6.98
N ILE A 315 19.05 3.81 -6.15
CA ILE A 315 17.62 3.83 -6.52
C ILE A 315 17.16 5.25 -6.82
N MET A 316 17.47 6.22 -5.94
CA MET A 316 17.03 7.61 -6.10
C MET A 316 17.67 8.28 -7.32
N ASP A 317 18.97 8.07 -7.57
CA ASP A 317 19.68 8.63 -8.72
C ASP A 317 19.06 8.15 -10.06
N ASN A 318 18.67 6.87 -10.14
CA ASN A 318 18.02 6.32 -11.33
C ASN A 318 16.59 6.87 -11.54
N VAL A 319 15.81 7.03 -10.47
CA VAL A 319 14.47 7.65 -10.59
C VAL A 319 14.55 9.11 -10.96
N GLU A 320 15.48 9.88 -10.41
CA GLU A 320 15.63 11.28 -10.79
C GLU A 320 15.97 11.42 -12.28
N LYS A 321 16.77 10.51 -12.82
CA LYS A 321 17.08 10.45 -14.25
C LYS A 321 15.83 10.14 -15.08
N GLU A 322 15.12 9.05 -14.78
CA GLU A 322 13.93 8.63 -15.54
C GLU A 322 12.75 9.60 -15.40
N SER A 323 12.52 10.15 -14.20
CA SER A 323 11.43 11.11 -13.97
C SER A 323 11.65 12.42 -14.72
N LYS A 324 12.89 12.92 -14.83
CA LYS A 324 13.21 14.09 -15.67
C LYS A 324 12.94 13.82 -17.16
N GLU A 325 13.23 12.61 -17.62
CA GLU A 325 12.95 12.19 -19.00
C GLU A 325 11.43 12.01 -19.27
N ASN A 326 10.66 11.61 -18.26
CA ASN A 326 9.21 11.40 -18.37
C ASN A 326 8.37 12.66 -18.12
N ILE A 327 8.84 13.61 -17.31
CA ILE A 327 8.18 14.91 -17.04
C ILE A 327 8.46 15.92 -18.18
N GLY A 328 9.53 15.72 -18.95
CA GLY A 328 9.90 16.54 -20.11
C GLY A 328 9.22 16.15 -21.44
N LYS A 329 8.30 15.18 -21.44
CA LYS A 329 7.48 14.75 -22.58
C LYS A 329 6.01 15.09 -22.35
#